data_AF-A0A6B0TA95-F1
#
_entry.id   AF-A0A6B0TA95-F1
#
_cell.length_a   1.000
_cell.length_b   1.000
_cell.length_c   1.000
_cell.angle_alpha   90.00
_cell.angle_beta   90.00
_cell.angle_gamma   90.00
#
_symmetry.space_group_name_H-M   'P 1'
#
loop_
_entity.id
_entity.type
_entity.pdbx_description
1 polymer ?
#
loop_
_entity_poly.entity_id
_entity_poly.type
_entity_poly.pdbx_seq_one_letter_code
_entity_poly.pdbx_strand_id
1 'polypeptide(L)'
;MSSESRPNVDHDPHADCTACGAALAEQRLALQTYPEAGENSIAGLSAGGLLYCPDCASEPVELLAAWDDHAHPPIDADRSIGGGYREIRDRCSFCAEELGSAPVVGVELYRRPSDTLPAYANYTLCSDCKEVFEEFLANVRGR
;
A
#
# COMPACT_ATOMS: atom_id res chain seq x y z
N MET A 1 8.13 19.75 -42.82
CA MET A 1 8.81 19.50 -41.53
C MET A 1 7.89 20.03 -40.45
N SER A 2 6.96 19.20 -39.99
CA SER A 2 5.98 19.57 -38.98
C SER A 2 6.52 19.17 -37.62
N SER A 3 6.81 20.16 -36.79
CA SER A 3 7.16 19.95 -35.39
C SER A 3 5.88 19.64 -34.62
N GLU A 4 5.64 18.36 -34.34
CA GLU A 4 4.60 17.96 -33.40
C GLU A 4 5.13 18.14 -31.97
N SER A 5 4.67 19.22 -31.33
CA SER A 5 4.81 19.43 -29.89
C SER A 5 4.15 18.26 -29.16
N ARG A 6 4.97 17.39 -28.54
CA ARG A 6 4.47 16.38 -27.61
C ARG A 6 3.87 17.09 -26.39
N PRO A 7 2.71 16.64 -25.88
CA PRO A 7 2.18 17.18 -24.64
C PRO A 7 3.16 16.87 -23.51
N ASN A 8 3.55 17.91 -22.77
CA ASN A 8 4.16 17.75 -21.45
C ASN A 8 3.19 16.89 -20.63
N VAL A 9 3.65 15.71 -20.22
CA VAL A 9 3.00 14.97 -19.15
C VAL A 9 3.18 15.87 -17.93
N ASP A 10 2.08 16.49 -17.48
CA ASP A 10 2.03 17.23 -16.22
C ASP A 10 2.60 16.31 -15.15
N HIS A 11 3.82 16.60 -14.73
CA HIS A 11 4.40 16.06 -13.52
C HIS A 11 3.65 16.81 -12.43
N ASP A 12 2.57 16.24 -11.89
CA ASP A 12 1.92 16.80 -10.72
C ASP A 12 2.95 16.80 -9.58
N PRO A 13 3.61 17.94 -9.27
CA PRO A 13 4.79 17.93 -8.41
C PRO A 13 4.41 17.87 -6.93
N HIS A 14 3.12 17.88 -6.62
CA HIS A 14 2.62 18.11 -5.27
C HIS A 14 1.50 17.12 -4.97
N ALA A 15 1.89 15.89 -4.65
CA ALA A 15 0.97 15.00 -3.97
C ALA A 15 0.75 15.52 -2.53
N ASP A 16 -0.48 15.44 -2.03
CA ASP A 16 -0.83 15.85 -0.67
C ASP A 16 -0.81 14.68 0.30
N CYS A 17 -0.50 14.96 1.57
CA CYS A 17 -0.64 14.00 2.65
C CYS A 17 -2.10 13.57 2.77
N THR A 18 -2.37 12.28 2.69
CA THR A 18 -3.73 11.74 2.74
C THR A 18 -4.40 11.93 4.11
N ALA A 19 -3.62 12.14 5.17
CA ALA A 19 -4.14 12.43 6.51
C ALA A 19 -4.45 13.93 6.68
N CYS A 20 -3.44 14.80 6.55
CA CYS A 20 -3.59 16.22 6.91
C CYS A 20 -3.78 17.18 5.72
N GLY A 21 -3.72 16.69 4.48
CA GLY A 21 -3.83 17.51 3.27
C GLY A 21 -2.63 18.43 2.99
N ALA A 22 -1.57 18.36 3.79
CA ALA A 22 -0.37 19.17 3.56
C ALA A 22 0.38 18.70 2.31
N ALA A 23 0.86 19.64 1.50
CA ALA A 23 1.71 19.35 0.36
C ALA A 23 2.95 18.55 0.79
N LEU A 24 3.24 17.45 0.09
CA LEU A 24 4.34 16.57 0.44
C LEU A 24 5.66 17.04 -0.15
N ALA A 25 6.71 16.95 0.65
CA ALA A 25 8.10 16.99 0.20
C ALA A 25 8.56 15.61 -0.32
N GLU A 26 9.81 15.52 -0.77
CA GLU A 26 10.40 14.26 -1.27
C GLU A 26 10.45 13.13 -0.23
N GLN A 27 10.47 13.47 1.06
CA GLN A 27 10.43 12.50 2.17
C GLN A 27 8.97 12.17 2.51
N ARG A 28 8.40 11.20 1.79
CA ARG A 28 7.01 10.75 1.96
C ARG A 28 6.91 9.24 2.02
N LEU A 29 6.07 8.75 2.92
CA LEU A 29 5.75 7.33 3.00
C LEU A 29 4.56 7.03 2.09
N ALA A 30 4.59 5.94 1.33
CA ALA A 30 3.44 5.47 0.58
C ALA A 30 2.98 4.11 1.10
N LEU A 31 1.66 3.93 1.20
CA LEU A 31 1.04 2.65 1.53
C LEU A 31 0.14 2.21 0.38
N GLN A 32 0.39 1.03 -0.17
CA GLN A 32 -0.39 0.46 -1.27
C GLN A 32 -0.97 -0.89 -0.87
N THR A 33 -2.09 -1.25 -1.49
CA THR A 33 -2.82 -2.47 -1.16
C THR A 33 -3.24 -3.20 -2.42
N TYR A 34 -3.11 -4.53 -2.42
CA TYR A 34 -3.36 -5.39 -3.56
C TYR A 34 -4.29 -6.54 -3.14
N PRO A 35 -5.62 -6.37 -3.26
CA PRO A 35 -6.55 -7.45 -2.97
C PRO A 35 -6.37 -8.60 -3.98
N GLU A 36 -6.43 -9.83 -3.50
CA GLU A 36 -6.58 -11.02 -4.34
C GLU A 36 -7.95 -10.99 -5.05
N ALA A 37 -8.08 -11.73 -6.16
CA ALA A 37 -9.37 -11.90 -6.82
C ALA A 37 -10.42 -12.44 -5.84
N GLY A 38 -11.56 -11.76 -5.72
CA GLY A 38 -12.62 -12.12 -4.78
C GLY A 38 -12.52 -11.41 -3.43
N GLU A 39 -11.48 -10.62 -3.18
CA GLU A 39 -11.37 -9.70 -2.04
C GLU A 39 -11.63 -8.26 -2.47
N ASN A 40 -12.16 -7.45 -1.56
CA ASN A 40 -12.40 -6.04 -1.78
C ASN A 40 -11.16 -5.20 -1.46
N SER A 41 -10.99 -4.09 -2.17
CA SER A 41 -10.02 -3.06 -1.78
C SER A 41 -10.32 -2.54 -0.38
N ILE A 42 -9.27 -2.15 0.34
CA ILE A 42 -9.40 -1.51 1.65
C ILE A 42 -10.11 -0.15 1.46
N ALA A 43 -11.24 0.01 2.16
CA ALA A 43 -12.10 1.17 2.05
C ALA A 43 -11.31 2.48 2.27
N GLY A 44 -11.56 3.45 1.39
CA GLY A 44 -10.90 4.74 1.44
C GLY A 44 -9.50 4.77 0.83
N LEU A 45 -8.87 3.68 0.41
CA LEU A 45 -7.65 3.80 -0.39
C LEU A 45 -7.97 4.28 -1.81
N SER A 46 -7.28 5.33 -2.25
CA SER A 46 -7.27 5.72 -3.65
C SER A 46 -6.54 4.66 -4.48
N ALA A 47 -6.77 4.60 -5.79
CA ALA A 47 -6.10 3.67 -6.68
C ALA A 47 -4.56 3.76 -6.64
N GLY A 48 -4.00 4.86 -6.12
CA GLY A 48 -2.56 5.06 -5.95
C GLY A 48 -2.01 4.73 -4.56
N GLY A 49 -2.87 4.35 -3.61
CA GLY A 49 -2.49 4.18 -2.21
C GLY A 49 -2.73 5.41 -1.34
N LEU A 50 -2.06 5.43 -0.18
CA LEU A 50 -1.99 6.58 0.74
C LEU A 50 -0.59 7.15 0.73
N LEU A 51 -0.49 8.46 0.91
CA LEU A 51 0.77 9.16 1.06
C LEU A 51 0.77 9.89 2.40
N TYR A 52 1.85 9.76 3.17
CA TYR A 52 2.00 10.39 4.47
C TYR A 52 3.20 11.31 4.50
N CYS A 53 3.02 12.50 5.09
CA CYS A 53 4.13 13.34 5.53
C CYS A 53 4.81 12.69 6.75
N PRO A 54 6.04 13.10 7.11
CA PRO A 54 6.76 12.54 8.25
C PRO A 54 5.97 12.57 9.58
N ASP A 55 5.16 13.61 9.80
CA ASP A 55 4.38 13.77 11.03
C ASP A 55 3.21 12.77 11.10
N CYS A 56 2.48 12.60 9.99
CA CYS A 56 1.33 11.69 9.91
C CYS A 56 1.71 10.22 9.68
N ALA A 57 2.97 9.95 9.31
CA ALA A 57 3.46 8.59 9.03
C ALA A 57 3.70 7.76 10.30
N SER A 58 3.83 8.40 11.46
CA SER A 58 4.25 7.74 12.71
C SER A 58 3.32 6.58 13.11
N GLU A 59 2.01 6.82 13.24
CA GLU A 59 1.06 5.78 13.68
C GLU A 59 0.97 4.60 12.69
N PRO A 60 0.80 4.81 11.35
CA PRO A 60 0.83 3.69 10.41
C PRO A 60 2.14 2.91 10.41
N VAL A 61 3.29 3.60 10.53
CA VAL A 61 4.59 2.93 10.58
C VAL A 61 4.74 2.10 11.86
N GLU A 62 4.30 2.62 13.00
CA GLU A 62 4.35 1.88 14.27
C GLU A 62 3.49 0.61 14.22
N LEU A 63 2.27 0.71 13.71
CA LEU A 63 1.39 -0.45 13.54
C LEU A 63 2.02 -1.51 12.64
N LEU A 64 2.50 -1.11 11.46
CA LEU A 64 3.09 -2.03 10.48
C LEU A 64 4.42 -2.63 10.96
N ALA A 65 5.20 -1.89 11.76
CA ALA A 65 6.44 -2.41 12.34
C ALA A 65 6.20 -3.53 13.37
N ALA A 66 4.97 -3.66 13.88
CA ALA A 66 4.58 -4.78 14.75
C ALA A 66 4.12 -6.02 13.96
N TRP A 67 3.93 -5.90 12.64
CA TRP A 67 3.53 -7.01 11.79
C TRP A 67 4.76 -7.79 11.33
N ASP A 68 4.56 -9.07 11.07
CA ASP A 68 5.61 -9.91 10.48
C ASP A 68 5.64 -9.69 8.97
N ASP A 69 6.74 -9.13 8.47
CA ASP A 69 6.94 -8.79 7.07
C ASP A 69 7.40 -10.01 6.26
N HIS A 70 7.45 -9.86 4.94
CA HIS A 70 8.02 -10.87 4.07
C HIS A 70 8.66 -10.26 2.81
N ALA A 71 9.38 -11.11 2.07
CA ALA A 71 9.95 -10.73 0.79
C ALA A 71 8.87 -10.32 -0.22
N HIS A 72 9.28 -9.59 -1.26
CA HIS A 72 8.38 -9.15 -2.32
C HIS A 72 7.75 -10.36 -3.02
N PRO A 73 6.42 -10.39 -3.25
CA PRO A 73 5.81 -11.50 -3.97
C PRO A 73 6.30 -11.57 -5.42
N PRO A 74 6.28 -12.77 -6.03
CA PRO A 74 6.58 -12.90 -7.45
C PRO A 74 5.52 -12.14 -8.28
N ILE A 75 5.97 -11.23 -9.13
CA ILE A 75 5.14 -10.56 -10.13
C ILE A 75 5.32 -11.26 -11.46
N ASP A 76 4.32 -12.02 -11.90
CA ASP A 76 4.29 -12.57 -13.27
C ASP A 76 3.18 -11.92 -14.09
N ALA A 77 3.39 -11.81 -15.39
CA ALA A 77 2.47 -11.18 -16.33
C ALA A 77 1.07 -11.85 -16.39
N ASP A 78 0.98 -13.12 -16.02
CA ASP A 78 -0.24 -13.92 -16.11
C ASP A 78 -1.09 -13.91 -14.81
N ARG A 79 -0.70 -13.13 -13.80
CA ARG A 79 -1.38 -13.07 -12.49
C ARG A 79 -1.56 -11.66 -11.95
N SER A 80 -2.53 -11.51 -11.06
CA SER A 80 -2.67 -10.28 -10.28
C SER A 80 -1.58 -10.20 -9.21
N ILE A 81 -1.20 -8.98 -8.85
CA ILE A 81 -0.24 -8.72 -7.76
C ILE A 81 -0.74 -9.34 -6.45
N GLY A 82 -2.05 -9.21 -6.15
CA GLY A 82 -2.68 -9.82 -4.97
C GLY A 82 -2.55 -11.34 -4.92
N GLY A 83 -2.58 -12.02 -6.07
CA GLY A 83 -2.34 -13.46 -6.14
C GLY A 83 -0.90 -13.85 -5.75
N GLY A 84 0.08 -12.99 -6.02
CA GLY A 84 1.46 -13.23 -5.58
C GLY A 84 1.62 -13.23 -4.05
N TYR A 85 0.86 -12.38 -3.34
CA TYR A 85 0.86 -12.30 -1.88
C TYR A 85 0.33 -13.57 -1.20
N ARG A 86 -0.57 -14.28 -1.87
CA ARG A 86 -1.08 -15.57 -1.41
C ARG A 86 -0.01 -16.66 -1.43
N GLU A 87 0.84 -16.69 -2.46
CA GLU A 87 1.78 -17.80 -2.66
C GLU A 87 2.99 -17.73 -1.73
N ILE A 88 3.42 -16.52 -1.38
CA ILE A 88 4.62 -16.32 -0.58
C ILE A 88 4.40 -16.56 0.90
N ARG A 89 3.14 -16.66 1.34
CA ARG A 89 2.80 -16.68 2.76
C ARG A 89 1.54 -17.47 3.07
N ASP A 90 1.63 -18.29 4.12
CA ASP A 90 0.56 -19.14 4.63
C ASP A 90 -0.14 -18.58 5.87
N ARG A 91 0.42 -17.53 6.49
CA ARG A 91 -0.07 -16.92 7.74
C ARG A 91 -0.24 -15.42 7.62
N CYS A 92 -1.27 -14.86 8.24
CA CYS A 92 -1.51 -13.42 8.29
C CYS A 92 -0.34 -12.68 8.97
N SER A 93 0.12 -11.58 8.38
CA SER A 93 1.18 -10.73 8.92
C SER A 93 0.82 -10.06 10.26
N PHE A 94 -0.48 -9.86 10.53
CA PHE A 94 -0.94 -9.23 11.77
C PHE A 94 -1.26 -10.25 12.88
N CYS A 95 -2.22 -11.15 12.64
CA CYS A 95 -2.69 -12.08 13.68
C CYS A 95 -1.94 -13.42 13.72
N ALA A 96 -1.06 -13.69 12.74
CA ALA A 96 -0.36 -14.96 12.59
C ALA A 96 -1.26 -16.21 12.43
N GLU A 97 -2.56 -16.04 12.19
CA GLU A 97 -3.47 -17.15 11.85
C GLU A 97 -3.20 -17.66 10.43
N GLU A 98 -3.47 -18.95 10.20
CA GLU A 98 -3.36 -19.57 8.88
C GLU A 98 -4.39 -18.97 7.90
N LEU A 99 -3.94 -18.67 6.68
CA LEU A 99 -4.75 -18.05 5.63
C LEU A 99 -5.64 -19.07 4.88
N GLY A 100 -5.32 -20.36 4.96
CA GLY A 100 -6.07 -21.43 4.31
C GLY A 100 -6.30 -21.18 2.82
N SER A 101 -7.56 -21.20 2.37
CA SER A 101 -7.96 -20.84 1.00
C SER A 101 -8.77 -19.54 0.91
N ALA A 102 -8.84 -18.74 1.98
CA ALA A 102 -9.65 -17.50 2.04
C ALA A 102 -8.90 -16.32 1.40
N PRO A 103 -9.50 -15.52 0.51
CA PRO A 103 -8.82 -14.42 -0.19
C PRO A 103 -8.02 -13.50 0.73
N VAL A 104 -6.92 -12.95 0.22
CA VAL A 104 -5.99 -12.12 1.00
C VAL A 104 -5.82 -10.72 0.45
N VAL A 105 -5.28 -9.82 1.26
CA VAL A 105 -4.83 -8.49 0.83
C VAL A 105 -3.34 -8.35 1.04
N GLY A 106 -2.61 -8.08 -0.05
CA GLY A 106 -1.22 -7.63 0.03
C GLY A 106 -1.13 -6.18 0.44
N VAL A 107 -0.15 -5.83 1.27
CA VAL A 107 0.12 -4.45 1.70
C VAL A 107 1.60 -4.14 1.49
N GLU A 108 1.89 -3.02 0.84
CA GLU A 108 3.24 -2.55 0.59
C GLU A 108 3.48 -1.19 1.22
N LEU A 109 4.66 -1.03 1.81
CA LEU A 109 5.12 0.21 2.43
C LEU A 109 6.34 0.75 1.69
N TYR A 110 6.31 2.00 1.26
CA TYR A 110 7.41 2.67 0.56
C TYR A 110 7.87 3.90 1.32
N ARG A 111 9.18 4.17 1.40
CA ARG A 111 9.73 5.37 2.07
C ARG A 111 9.96 6.57 1.15
N ARG A 112 10.00 6.36 -0.18
CA ARG A 112 10.16 7.38 -1.24
C ARG A 112 9.61 6.85 -2.56
N PRO A 113 8.36 7.17 -2.93
CA PRO A 113 7.72 6.58 -4.12
C PRO A 113 8.20 7.16 -5.46
N SER A 114 9.06 8.19 -5.47
CA SER A 114 9.70 8.70 -6.71
C SER A 114 10.89 7.86 -7.16
N ASP A 115 11.46 7.07 -6.26
CA ASP A 115 12.55 6.17 -6.58
C ASP A 115 11.90 4.83 -6.98
N THR A 116 12.30 4.24 -8.12
CA THR A 116 11.86 2.90 -8.58
C THR A 116 12.44 1.78 -7.70
N LEU A 117 12.49 2.00 -6.39
CA LEU A 117 13.03 1.11 -5.38
C LEU A 117 11.94 0.14 -4.93
N PRO A 118 12.33 -1.09 -4.53
CA PRO A 118 11.37 -2.04 -3.98
C PRO A 118 10.70 -1.47 -2.73
N ALA A 119 9.51 -1.97 -2.44
CA ALA A 119 8.83 -1.69 -1.19
C ALA A 119 9.78 -1.91 0.00
N TYR A 120 9.73 -0.99 0.94
CA TYR A 120 10.48 -1.07 2.19
C TYR A 120 10.04 -2.26 3.04
N ALA A 121 8.75 -2.62 2.98
CA ALA A 121 8.20 -3.82 3.63
C ALA A 121 6.94 -4.30 2.90
N ASN A 122 6.67 -5.61 2.96
CA ASN A 122 5.52 -6.27 2.36
C ASN A 122 4.81 -7.13 3.40
N TYR A 123 3.48 -7.14 3.36
CA TYR A 123 2.64 -7.86 4.32
C TYR A 123 1.45 -8.53 3.62
N THR A 124 0.92 -9.60 4.21
CA THR A 124 -0.32 -10.27 3.77
C THR A 124 -1.34 -10.27 4.90
N LEU A 125 -2.54 -9.77 4.65
CA LEU A 125 -3.65 -9.77 5.60
C LEU A 125 -4.74 -10.77 5.20
N CYS A 126 -5.32 -11.45 6.20
CA CYS A 126 -6.62 -12.11 6.04
C CYS A 126 -7.76 -11.07 6.04
N SER A 127 -8.95 -11.47 5.61
CA SER A 127 -10.14 -10.60 5.54
C SER A 127 -10.49 -9.93 6.87
N ASP A 128 -10.40 -10.64 8.00
CA ASP A 128 -10.70 -10.06 9.32
C ASP A 128 -9.68 -8.96 9.69
N CYS A 129 -8.40 -9.19 9.43
CA CYS A 129 -7.35 -8.21 9.73
C CYS A 129 -7.36 -7.03 8.75
N LYS A 130 -7.85 -7.25 7.52
CA LYS A 130 -8.15 -6.18 6.57
C LYS A 130 -9.19 -5.23 7.15
N GLU A 131 -10.29 -5.72 7.73
CA GLU A 131 -11.33 -4.88 8.33
C GLU A 131 -10.79 -4.03 9.50
N VAL A 132 -10.01 -4.65 10.39
CA VAL A 132 -9.34 -3.93 11.48
C VAL A 132 -8.42 -2.84 10.94
N PHE A 133 -7.69 -3.12 9.86
CA PHE A 133 -6.81 -2.15 9.23
C PHE A 133 -7.57 -1.03 8.53
N GLU A 134 -8.72 -1.30 7.91
CA GLU A 134 -9.65 -0.28 7.37
C GLU A 134 -10.09 0.70 8.46
N GLU A 135 -10.53 0.18 9.61
CA GLU A 135 -10.94 1.02 10.75
C GLU A 135 -9.79 1.88 11.28
N PHE A 136 -8.60 1.29 11.41
CA PHE A 136 -7.41 2.03 11.80
C PHE A 136 -7.13 3.20 10.84
N LEU A 137 -7.11 2.94 9.54
CA LEU A 137 -6.83 3.97 8.53
C LEU A 137 -7.90 5.06 8.51
N ALA A 138 -9.17 4.71 8.72
CA ALA A 138 -10.25 5.69 8.85
C ALA A 138 -10.04 6.63 10.04
N ASN A 139 -9.61 6.09 11.19
CA ASN A 139 -9.33 6.88 12.39
C ASN A 139 -8.13 7.82 12.25
N VAL A 140 -7.09 7.40 11.52
CA VAL A 140 -5.88 8.23 11.30
C VAL A 140 -6.18 9.43 10.39
N ARG A 141 -7.12 9.31 9.45
CA ARG A 141 -7.50 10.42 8.54
C ARG A 141 -8.50 11.41 9.12
N GLY A 142 -9.18 11.04 10.21
CA GLY A 142 -10.15 11.90 10.88
C GLY A 142 -9.55 12.86 11.91
N ARG A 143 -8.21 12.94 12.00
CA ARG A 143 -7.46 13.76 12.96
C ARG A 143 -6.82 14.94 12.27
#